data_AF-A0A850DLB9-F1
#
_entry.id   AF-A0A850DLB9-F1
#
_cell.length_a   1.000
_cell.length_b   1.000
_cell.length_c   1.000
_cell.angle_alpha   90.00
_cell.angle_beta   90.00
_cell.angle_gamma   90.00
#
_symmetry.space_group_name_H-M   'P 1'
#
loop_
_entity.id
_entity.type
_entity.pdbx_description
1 polymer ?
#
loop_
_entity_poly.entity_id
_entity_poly.type
_entity_poly.pdbx_seq_one_letter_code
_entity_poly.pdbx_strand_id
1 'polypeptide(L)'
;NNVMMTNGVICLSDRKRAREIALKGQAGYLVTLVNLYHDTMPKSTDGITWPTPPLDLSQLGGDELLDQLIAGGYLLCGTPEEVCEQVAAYQEVGCDQLVFGLSANLSNDEYHEMIELFGDQVIPEFDKNPEHSTAVYRRNACGPKYPPFNSPVDPDLRHSVLPMSAIIQLDS
;
A
#
# COMPACT_ATOMS: atom_id res chain seq x y z
N ASN A 1 4.49 -2.44 -18.89
CA ASN A 1 3.41 -1.83 -18.09
C ASN A 1 4.03 -1.34 -16.79
N ASN A 2 3.43 -0.37 -16.09
CA ASN A 2 3.93 0.19 -14.83
C ASN A 2 2.69 0.46 -13.96
N VAL A 3 2.00 -0.62 -13.62
CA VAL A 3 0.72 -0.64 -12.90
C VAL A 3 0.99 -1.23 -11.53
N MET A 4 0.91 -0.35 -10.54
CA MET A 4 1.08 -0.71 -9.14
C MET A 4 -0.29 -1.02 -8.51
N MET A 5 -0.35 -2.13 -7.79
CA MET A 5 -1.45 -2.45 -6.88
C MET A 5 -1.01 -2.15 -5.45
N THR A 6 -1.82 -1.39 -4.72
CA THR A 6 -1.65 -1.16 -3.29
C THR A 6 -2.69 -1.96 -2.51
N ASN A 7 -2.25 -2.85 -1.63
CA ASN A 7 -3.20 -3.62 -0.81
C ASN A 7 -2.70 -3.88 0.62
N GLY A 8 -3.59 -4.29 1.52
CA GLY A 8 -3.22 -4.88 2.81
C GLY A 8 -2.71 -6.30 2.64
N VAL A 9 -1.69 -6.68 3.41
CA VAL A 9 -1.17 -8.05 3.49
C VAL A 9 -1.17 -8.51 4.94
N ILE A 10 -1.63 -9.73 5.17
CA ILE A 10 -1.49 -10.49 6.41
C ILE A 10 -1.07 -11.91 6.03
N CYS A 11 0.24 -12.12 5.93
CA CYS A 11 0.85 -13.40 5.56
C CYS A 11 1.53 -14.00 6.79
N LEU A 12 0.95 -15.04 7.39
CA LEU A 12 1.51 -15.72 8.58
C LEU A 12 1.54 -17.23 8.37
N SER A 13 2.38 -17.94 9.12
CA SER A 13 2.44 -19.40 9.04
C SER A 13 1.14 -20.07 9.54
N ASP A 14 0.49 -19.47 10.54
CA ASP A 14 -0.81 -19.90 11.04
C ASP A 14 -1.96 -19.17 10.33
N ARG A 15 -2.63 -19.89 9.43
CA ARG A 15 -3.82 -19.44 8.72
C ARG A 15 -4.89 -18.88 9.65
N LYS A 16 -5.18 -19.56 10.75
CA LYS A 16 -6.23 -19.14 11.68
C LYS A 16 -5.85 -17.82 12.32
N ARG A 17 -4.59 -17.68 12.74
CA ARG A 17 -4.08 -16.45 13.32
C ARG A 17 -4.15 -15.28 12.35
N ALA A 18 -3.77 -15.48 11.08
CA ALA A 18 -3.86 -14.45 10.03
C ALA A 18 -5.30 -13.92 9.90
N ARG A 19 -6.29 -14.82 9.84
CA ARG A 19 -7.71 -14.46 9.71
C ARG A 19 -8.25 -13.79 10.97
N GLU A 20 -7.86 -14.25 12.16
CA GLU A 20 -8.21 -13.59 13.42
C GLU A 20 -7.70 -12.14 13.48
N ILE A 21 -6.52 -11.85 12.93
CA ILE A 21 -5.97 -10.49 12.86
C ILE A 21 -6.71 -9.65 11.82
N ALA A 22 -7.03 -10.23 10.67
CA ALA A 22 -7.79 -9.55 9.61
C ALA A 22 -9.18 -9.11 10.09
N LEU A 23 -9.85 -9.95 10.88
CA LEU A 23 -11.18 -9.65 11.41
C LEU A 23 -11.19 -8.59 12.51
N LYS A 24 -10.07 -8.37 13.22
CA LYS A 24 -9.97 -7.33 14.25
C LYS A 24 -10.00 -5.95 13.56
N GLY A 25 -11.08 -5.19 13.78
CA GLY A 25 -11.44 -3.94 13.07
C GLY A 25 -10.47 -2.75 13.14
N GLN A 26 -9.21 -2.93 13.55
CA GLN A 26 -8.21 -1.86 13.58
C GLN A 26 -7.70 -1.46 12.17
N ALA A 27 -7.89 -2.30 11.14
CA ALA A 27 -7.50 -1.92 9.77
C ALA A 27 -8.28 -0.68 9.28
N GLY A 28 -9.55 -0.56 9.69
CA GLY A 28 -10.38 0.61 9.38
C GLY A 28 -10.00 1.86 10.16
N TYR A 29 -9.20 1.77 11.23
CA TYR A 29 -8.83 2.94 12.05
C TYR A 29 -8.02 3.97 11.26
N LEU A 30 -7.08 3.53 10.42
CA LEU A 30 -6.33 4.46 9.55
C LEU A 30 -7.28 5.22 8.61
N VAL A 31 -8.30 4.54 8.09
CA VAL A 31 -9.32 5.16 7.24
C VAL A 31 -10.16 6.19 8.02
N THR A 32 -10.52 5.92 9.28
CA THR A 32 -11.26 6.91 10.09
C THR A 32 -10.43 8.14 10.42
N LEU A 33 -9.12 8.01 10.55
CA LEU A 33 -8.19 9.14 10.70
C LEU A 33 -7.99 9.92 9.40
N VAL A 34 -7.90 9.24 8.25
CA VAL A 34 -7.90 9.90 6.94
C VAL A 34 -9.17 10.73 6.79
N ASN A 35 -10.33 10.17 7.10
CA ASN A 35 -11.61 10.89 7.06
C ASN A 35 -11.70 12.03 8.07
N LEU A 36 -10.92 12.00 9.16
CA LEU A 36 -10.89 13.09 10.14
C LEU A 36 -10.03 14.26 9.64
N TYR A 37 -8.83 13.98 9.15
CA TYR A 37 -7.82 15.00 8.86
C TYR A 37 -7.78 15.47 7.41
N HIS A 38 -8.29 14.67 6.48
CA HIS A 38 -8.22 14.99 5.06
C HIS A 38 -9.42 15.84 4.62
N ASP A 39 -9.15 16.99 4.01
CA ASP A 39 -10.12 17.97 3.50
C ASP A 39 -10.06 18.12 1.96
N THR A 40 -8.97 17.68 1.32
CA THR A 40 -8.76 17.90 -0.12
C THR A 40 -9.55 16.97 -1.04
N MET A 41 -10.28 15.98 -0.50
CA MET A 41 -11.16 15.07 -1.25
C MET A 41 -12.49 14.89 -0.51
N PRO A 42 -13.64 14.84 -1.21
CA PRO A 42 -14.92 14.56 -0.60
C PRO A 42 -14.93 13.19 0.08
N LYS A 43 -15.49 13.12 1.29
CA LYS A 43 -15.68 11.86 2.02
C LYS A 43 -16.73 11.01 1.30
N SER A 44 -16.56 9.70 1.32
CA SER A 44 -17.61 8.80 0.86
C SER A 44 -18.82 8.92 1.79
N THR A 45 -20.03 8.72 1.24
CA THR A 45 -21.29 8.86 2.01
C THR A 45 -21.37 7.86 3.17
N ASP A 46 -20.72 6.72 3.03
CA ASP A 46 -20.57 5.64 3.99
C ASP A 46 -19.29 5.75 4.85
N GLY A 47 -18.52 6.82 4.69
CA GLY A 47 -17.26 7.02 5.39
C GLY A 47 -17.43 7.25 6.88
N ILE A 48 -16.74 6.44 7.69
CA ILE A 48 -16.70 6.60 9.15
C ILE A 48 -15.60 7.60 9.52
N THR A 49 -15.92 8.61 10.33
CA THR A 49 -14.95 9.60 10.83
C THR A 49 -14.70 9.37 12.33
N TRP A 50 -13.44 9.40 12.76
CA TRP A 50 -13.09 9.37 14.18
C TRP A 50 -13.78 10.53 14.92
N PRO A 51 -14.34 10.35 16.14
CA PRO A 51 -14.14 9.25 17.09
C PRO A 51 -15.08 8.05 16.94
N THR A 52 -15.92 7.99 15.90
CA THR A 52 -16.75 6.81 15.67
C THR A 52 -15.84 5.61 15.35
N PRO A 53 -15.99 4.47 16.05
CA PRO A 53 -15.14 3.32 15.85
C PRO A 53 -15.32 2.73 14.44
N PRO A 54 -14.24 2.20 13.83
CA PRO A 54 -14.34 1.49 12.56
C PRO A 54 -15.23 0.26 12.68
N LEU A 55 -15.72 -0.23 11.54
CA LEU A 55 -16.50 -1.45 11.48
C LEU A 55 -15.65 -2.65 11.90
N ASP A 56 -16.23 -3.47 12.77
CA ASP A 56 -15.66 -4.77 13.13
C ASP A 56 -16.19 -5.82 12.15
N LEU A 57 -15.29 -6.32 11.28
CA LEU A 57 -15.65 -7.32 10.27
C LEU A 57 -16.19 -8.60 10.92
N SER A 58 -15.74 -8.95 12.14
CA SER A 58 -16.26 -10.09 12.88
C SER A 58 -17.75 -9.97 13.20
N GLN A 59 -18.26 -8.74 13.37
CA GLN A 59 -19.66 -8.46 13.69
C GLN A 59 -20.54 -8.30 12.45
N LEU A 60 -19.96 -8.02 11.28
CA LEU A 60 -20.69 -7.80 10.04
C LEU A 60 -20.91 -9.08 9.22
N GLY A 61 -19.97 -10.02 9.27
CA GLY A 61 -20.06 -11.26 8.49
C GLY A 61 -18.93 -12.25 8.74
N GLY A 62 -17.93 -11.89 9.55
CA GLY A 62 -16.87 -12.80 9.96
C GLY A 62 -16.12 -13.40 8.77
N ASP A 63 -15.91 -14.71 8.82
CA ASP A 63 -15.16 -15.45 7.81
C ASP A 63 -15.75 -15.35 6.39
N GLU A 64 -17.08 -15.33 6.26
CA GLU A 64 -17.72 -15.27 4.93
C GLU A 64 -17.46 -13.92 4.26
N LEU A 65 -17.55 -12.82 5.02
CA LEU A 65 -17.21 -11.49 4.53
C LEU A 65 -15.70 -11.39 4.21
N LEU A 66 -14.85 -11.99 5.05
CA LEU A 66 -13.41 -12.03 4.81
C LEU A 66 -13.08 -12.77 3.51
N ASP A 67 -13.73 -13.90 3.24
CA ASP A 67 -13.52 -14.66 2.00
C ASP A 67 -13.97 -13.85 0.77
N GLN A 68 -15.07 -13.09 0.88
CA GLN A 68 -15.51 -12.18 -0.17
C GLN A 68 -14.51 -11.04 -0.42
N LEU A 69 -13.92 -10.48 0.63
CA LEU A 69 -12.90 -9.43 0.52
C LEU A 69 -11.63 -9.96 -0.15
N ILE A 70 -11.18 -11.16 0.22
CA ILE A 70 -10.02 -11.83 -0.39
C ILE A 70 -10.31 -12.13 -1.86
N ALA A 71 -11.44 -12.76 -2.18
CA ALA A 71 -11.84 -13.08 -3.55
C ALA A 71 -12.02 -11.83 -4.42
N GLY A 72 -12.46 -10.72 -3.83
CA GLY A 72 -12.57 -9.42 -4.48
C GLY A 72 -11.24 -8.68 -4.65
N GLY A 73 -10.14 -9.21 -4.11
CA GLY A 73 -8.81 -8.60 -4.18
C GLY A 73 -8.62 -7.39 -3.27
N TYR A 74 -9.45 -7.22 -2.24
CA TYR A 74 -9.39 -6.10 -1.28
C TYR A 74 -8.44 -6.35 -0.10
N LEU A 75 -7.95 -7.58 0.05
CA LEU A 75 -7.01 -7.96 1.09
C LEU A 75 -6.26 -9.23 0.67
N LEU A 76 -4.95 -9.28 0.94
CA LEU A 76 -4.18 -10.52 0.88
C LEU A 76 -4.05 -11.10 2.28
N CYS A 77 -4.58 -12.30 2.53
CA CYS A 77 -4.62 -12.88 3.87
C CYS A 77 -4.54 -14.41 3.84
N GLY A 78 -3.66 -14.99 4.66
CA GLY A 78 -3.54 -16.45 4.81
C GLY A 78 -2.11 -16.93 5.04
N THR A 79 -1.86 -18.18 4.67
CA THR A 79 -0.50 -18.75 4.58
C THR A 79 0.24 -18.21 3.35
N PRO A 80 1.57 -18.37 3.24
CA PRO A 80 2.31 -17.97 2.06
C PRO A 80 1.76 -18.56 0.76
N GLU A 81 1.32 -19.83 0.77
CA GLU A 81 0.71 -20.47 -0.40
C GLU A 81 -0.60 -19.80 -0.81
N GLU A 82 -1.50 -19.53 0.15
CA GLU A 82 -2.76 -18.83 -0.11
C GLU A 82 -2.49 -17.40 -0.62
N VAL A 83 -1.51 -16.71 -0.08
CA VAL A 83 -1.11 -15.37 -0.53
C VAL A 83 -0.54 -15.43 -1.94
N CYS A 84 0.27 -16.43 -2.30
CA CYS A 84 0.74 -16.63 -3.66
C CYS A 84 -0.44 -16.81 -4.65
N GLU A 85 -1.41 -17.65 -4.31
CA GLU A 85 -2.62 -17.83 -5.15
C GLU A 85 -3.37 -16.50 -5.35
N GLN A 86 -3.48 -15.70 -4.30
CA GLN A 86 -4.15 -14.40 -4.36
C GLN A 86 -3.35 -13.36 -5.18
N VAL A 87 -2.02 -13.35 -5.07
CA VAL A 87 -1.13 -12.45 -5.86
C VAL A 87 -1.13 -12.81 -7.34
N ALA A 88 -1.28 -14.09 -7.69
CA ALA A 88 -1.34 -14.54 -9.09
C ALA A 88 -2.47 -13.83 -9.86
N ALA A 89 -3.61 -13.56 -9.21
CA ALA A 89 -4.71 -12.82 -9.82
C ALA A 89 -4.29 -11.40 -10.25
N TYR A 90 -3.41 -10.73 -9.50
CA TYR A 90 -2.91 -9.40 -9.88
C TYR A 90 -1.97 -9.43 -11.08
N GLN A 91 -1.18 -10.51 -11.20
CA GLN A 91 -0.31 -10.70 -12.34
C GLN A 91 -1.11 -10.94 -13.63
N GLU A 92 -2.22 -11.68 -13.56
CA GLU A 92 -3.10 -11.93 -14.71
C GLU A 92 -3.68 -10.64 -15.30
N VAL A 93 -4.02 -9.65 -14.47
CA VAL A 93 -4.47 -8.32 -14.92
C VAL A 93 -3.32 -7.39 -15.38
N GLY A 94 -2.07 -7.84 -15.28
CA GLY A 94 -0.90 -7.11 -15.76
C GLY A 94 -0.34 -6.09 -14.76
N CYS A 95 -0.65 -6.24 -13.47
CA CYS A 95 0.06 -5.51 -12.40
C CYS A 95 1.49 -6.00 -12.33
N ASP A 96 2.45 -5.08 -12.27
CA ASP A 96 3.89 -5.39 -12.23
C ASP A 96 4.56 -4.94 -10.92
N GLN A 97 3.81 -4.27 -10.05
CA GLN A 97 4.25 -3.87 -8.72
C GLN A 97 3.14 -4.15 -7.70
N LEU A 98 3.49 -4.84 -6.63
CA LEU A 98 2.67 -4.97 -5.43
C LEU A 98 3.32 -4.17 -4.32
N VAL A 99 2.57 -3.22 -3.78
CA VAL A 99 2.95 -2.43 -2.61
C VAL A 99 1.94 -2.73 -1.52
N PHE A 100 2.43 -3.01 -0.32
CA PHE A 100 1.55 -3.24 0.81
C PHE A 100 1.98 -2.44 2.03
N GLY A 101 0.96 -1.97 2.76
CA GLY A 101 1.13 -1.34 4.05
C GLY A 101 1.28 -2.39 5.14
N LEU A 102 2.09 -2.07 6.14
CA LEU A 102 2.11 -2.81 7.39
C LEU A 102 0.80 -2.51 8.14
N SER A 103 -0.06 -3.52 8.28
CA SER A 103 -1.38 -3.37 8.91
C SER A 103 -1.23 -3.16 10.41
N ALA A 104 -1.86 -2.13 10.96
CA ALA A 104 -1.70 -1.67 12.35
C ALA A 104 -2.04 -2.70 13.45
N ASN A 105 -2.50 -3.89 13.07
CA ASN A 105 -3.12 -4.88 13.95
C ASN A 105 -2.14 -6.01 14.35
N LEU A 106 -0.93 -6.00 13.79
CA LEU A 106 0.12 -6.97 14.04
C LEU A 106 0.98 -6.55 15.23
N SER A 107 1.35 -7.50 16.07
CA SER A 107 2.45 -7.35 17.02
C SER A 107 3.81 -7.26 16.29
N ASN A 108 4.86 -6.83 16.98
CA ASN A 108 6.19 -6.74 16.39
C ASN A 108 6.67 -8.10 15.84
N ASP A 109 6.47 -9.18 16.61
CA ASP A 109 6.85 -10.53 16.18
C ASP A 109 6.08 -10.97 14.92
N GLU A 110 4.78 -10.68 14.86
CA GLU A 110 3.95 -11.00 13.69
C GLU A 110 4.34 -10.15 12.46
N TYR A 111 4.80 -8.91 12.65
CA TYR A 111 5.37 -8.13 11.55
C TYR A 111 6.67 -8.75 11.04
N HIS A 112 7.55 -9.19 11.94
CA HIS A 112 8.80 -9.86 11.56
C HIS A 112 8.51 -11.15 10.80
N GLU A 113 7.64 -12.00 11.35
CA GLU A 113 7.19 -13.23 10.69
C GLU A 113 6.61 -12.93 9.31
N MET A 114 5.71 -11.95 9.20
CA MET A 114 5.09 -11.60 7.93
C MET A 114 6.11 -11.14 6.89
N ILE A 115 7.07 -10.28 7.27
CA ILE A 115 8.11 -9.80 6.35
C ILE A 115 9.02 -10.95 5.92
N GLU A 116 9.42 -11.82 6.84
CA GLU A 116 10.26 -12.99 6.56
C GLU A 116 9.55 -13.97 5.63
N LEU A 117 8.34 -14.41 5.97
CA LEU A 117 7.58 -15.35 5.15
C LEU A 117 7.25 -14.78 3.77
N PHE A 118 6.85 -13.51 3.70
CA PHE A 118 6.58 -12.88 2.41
C PHE A 118 7.85 -12.76 1.57
N GLY A 119 8.97 -12.37 2.17
CA GLY A 119 10.26 -12.24 1.51
C GLY A 119 10.86 -13.57 1.03
N ASP A 120 10.77 -14.61 1.85
CA ASP A 120 11.41 -15.90 1.61
C ASP A 120 10.55 -16.87 0.81
N GLN A 121 9.22 -16.74 0.87
CA GLN A 121 8.29 -17.71 0.26
C GLN A 121 7.39 -17.12 -0.81
N VAL A 122 6.98 -15.84 -0.71
CA VAL A 122 6.07 -15.23 -1.69
C VAL A 122 6.84 -14.57 -2.82
N ILE A 123 7.76 -13.65 -2.51
CA ILE A 123 8.53 -12.91 -3.53
C ILE A 123 9.23 -13.85 -4.54
N PRO A 124 9.92 -14.94 -4.13
CA PRO A 124 10.67 -15.77 -5.07
C PRO A 124 9.81 -16.52 -6.10
N GLU A 125 8.51 -16.70 -5.85
CA GLU A 125 7.60 -17.32 -6.81
C GLU A 125 7.34 -16.38 -8.01
N PHE A 126 7.39 -15.06 -7.79
CA PHE A 126 7.09 -14.04 -8.80
C PHE A 126 8.33 -13.33 -9.34
N ASP A 127 9.31 -13.02 -8.47
CA ASP A 127 10.60 -12.42 -8.85
C ASP A 127 11.73 -13.43 -8.61
N LYS A 128 12.08 -14.16 -9.67
CA LYS A 128 13.15 -15.17 -9.66
C LYS A 128 14.53 -14.56 -9.89
N ASN A 129 14.61 -13.26 -10.14
CA ASN A 129 15.88 -12.61 -10.41
C ASN A 129 16.64 -12.41 -9.09
N PRO A 130 17.83 -13.03 -8.91
CA PRO A 130 18.62 -12.82 -7.69
C PRO A 130 19.13 -11.37 -7.57
N GLU A 131 19.16 -10.61 -8.67
CA GLU A 131 19.50 -9.19 -8.65
C GLU A 131 18.24 -8.33 -8.63
N HIS A 132 18.10 -7.54 -7.56
CA HIS A 132 17.01 -6.56 -7.44
C HIS A 132 16.96 -5.62 -8.65
N SER A 133 15.79 -5.47 -9.27
CA SER A 133 15.59 -4.72 -10.52
C SER A 133 16.16 -3.29 -10.48
N THR A 134 16.03 -2.58 -9.34
CA THR A 134 16.60 -1.23 -9.21
C THR A 134 18.13 -1.18 -9.24
N ALA A 135 18.82 -2.29 -8.92
CA ALA A 135 20.27 -2.38 -9.07
C ALA A 135 20.65 -2.45 -10.55
N VAL A 136 19.93 -3.25 -11.33
CA VAL A 136 20.06 -3.31 -12.80
C VAL A 136 19.79 -1.94 -13.42
N TYR A 137 18.69 -1.28 -13.03
CA TYR A 137 18.34 0.05 -13.55
C TYR A 137 19.39 1.11 -13.20
N ARG A 138 19.93 1.11 -11.97
CA ARG A 138 21.00 2.03 -11.56
C ARG A 138 22.29 1.78 -12.34
N ARG A 139 22.66 0.53 -12.56
CA ARG A 139 23.86 0.14 -13.32
C ARG A 139 23.77 0.55 -14.78
N ASN A 140 22.58 0.41 -15.38
CA ASN A 140 22.30 0.72 -16.78
C ASN A 140 21.87 2.18 -17.01
N ALA A 141 21.82 3.00 -15.96
CA ALA A 141 21.48 4.41 -16.09
C ALA A 141 22.58 5.14 -16.86
N CYS A 142 22.33 5.48 -18.13
CA CYS A 142 23.27 6.20 -19.01
C CYS A 142 23.44 7.70 -18.64
N GLY A 143 23.19 8.08 -17.38
CA GLY A 143 23.12 9.46 -16.93
C GLY A 143 21.72 10.08 -17.00
N PRO A 144 21.57 11.33 -16.54
CA PRO A 144 20.28 12.02 -16.55
C PRO A 144 19.76 12.18 -17.98
N LYS A 145 18.47 11.88 -18.20
CA LYS A 145 17.80 12.01 -19.51
C LYS A 145 17.89 13.43 -20.08
N TYR A 146 17.97 14.42 -19.20
CA TYR A 146 18.08 15.83 -19.55
C TYR A 146 19.41 16.38 -19.03
N PRO A 147 20.06 17.28 -19.80
CA PRO A 147 21.23 17.96 -19.29
C PRO A 147 20.86 18.76 -18.05
N PRO A 148 21.82 19.00 -17.13
CA PRO A 148 21.60 19.96 -16.06
C PRO A 148 21.18 21.30 -16.67
N PHE A 149 20.29 22.01 -15.97
CA PHE A 149 19.88 23.35 -16.39
C PHE A 149 21.11 24.23 -16.60
N ASN A 150 21.35 24.63 -17.85
CA ASN A 150 22.52 25.40 -18.30
C ASN A 150 22.10 26.73 -18.95
N SER A 151 20.82 27.10 -18.84
CA SER A 151 20.43 28.44 -19.28
C SER A 151 20.87 29.45 -18.21
N PRO A 152 21.33 30.65 -18.59
CA PRO A 152 21.54 31.70 -17.62
C PRO A 152 20.23 31.90 -16.85
N VAL A 153 20.31 31.80 -15.53
CA VAL A 153 19.20 32.23 -14.67
C VAL A 153 19.02 33.72 -14.96
N ASP A 154 17.81 34.12 -15.32
CA ASP A 154 17.49 35.53 -15.55
C ASP A 154 17.92 36.34 -14.31
N PRO A 155 18.82 37.34 -14.44
CA PRO A 155 19.29 38.15 -13.32
C PRO A 155 18.16 38.88 -12.58
N ASP A 156 17.03 39.07 -13.26
CA ASP A 156 15.81 39.68 -12.73
C ASP A 156 14.83 38.64 -12.15
N LEU A 157 15.16 37.33 -12.21
CA LEU A 157 14.41 36.25 -11.55
C LEU A 157 14.61 36.29 -10.04
N ARG A 158 14.11 37.36 -9.42
CA ARG A 158 13.99 37.51 -7.97
C ARG A 158 12.64 36.97 -7.55
N HIS A 159 12.58 35.73 -7.08
CA HIS A 159 11.44 35.26 -6.31
C HIS A 159 11.59 35.74 -4.87
N SER A 160 11.34 37.02 -4.63
CA SER A 160 11.18 37.57 -3.27
C SER A 160 9.83 37.21 -2.65
N VAL A 161 8.91 36.71 -3.49
CA VAL A 161 7.59 36.20 -3.10
C VAL A 161 7.43 34.86 -3.82
N LEU A 162 7.10 33.80 -3.07
CA LEU A 162 6.70 32.53 -3.67
C LEU A 162 5.55 32.81 -4.64
N PRO A 163 5.53 32.21 -5.85
CA PRO A 163 4.40 32.42 -6.76
C PRO A 163 3.11 32.00 -6.05
N MET A 164 2.00 32.72 -6.26
CA MET A 164 0.72 32.40 -5.58
C MET A 164 0.31 30.94 -5.77
N SER A 165 0.66 30.33 -6.91
CA SER A 165 0.46 28.89 -7.17
C SER A 165 1.23 27.95 -6.23
N ALA A 166 2.28 28.43 -5.57
CA ALA A 166 3.06 27.73 -4.55
C ALA A 166 2.69 28.17 -3.11
N ILE A 167 1.90 29.23 -2.94
CA ILE A 167 1.44 29.75 -1.64
C ILE A 167 0.05 29.23 -1.27
N ILE A 168 -0.79 28.85 -2.23
CA ILE A 168 -2.13 28.33 -1.92
C ILE A 168 -2.00 26.93 -1.30
N GLN A 169 -1.92 26.87 0.02
CA GLN A 169 -2.71 25.87 0.74
C GLN A 169 -4.16 26.29 0.57
N LEU A 170 -4.97 25.39 0.01
CA LEU A 170 -6.42 25.56 -0.06
C LEU A 170 -6.92 25.86 1.35
N ASP A 171 -7.75 26.88 1.51
CA ASP A 171 -8.36 27.23 2.79
C ASP A 171 -9.04 25.98 3.36
N SER A 172 -8.66 25.65 4.60
CA SER A 172 -9.20 24.58 5.46
C SER A 172 -10.71 24.65 5.66
#